data_AF-A0A7X1ZC94-F1
#
_entry.id   AF-A0A7X1ZC94-F1
#
_cell.length_a   1.000
_cell.length_b   1.000
_cell.length_c   1.000
_cell.angle_alpha   90.00
_cell.angle_beta   90.00
_cell.angle_gamma   90.00
#
_symmetry.space_group_name_H-M   'P 1'
#
loop_
_entity.id
_entity.type
_entity.pdbx_description
1 polymer ?
#
loop_
_entity_poly.entity_id
_entity_poly.type
_entity_poly.pdbx_seq_one_letter_code
_entity_poly.pdbx_strand_id
1 'polypeptide(L)'
;MAWFSRFTRFGDVHLVFGQEANMSCGIASVLMCVFKINKIKPGVDAVHVNKDIYDAYSKASGGKYQPEKVGTHPTHLVTVLNSLKCGKWTWTNASAAAASKKIIDLVGVTAAPGPTLTVNPIIIGVDWDSGGAHWAVVDTVRGFFGTNYATICDPWDANVHIQEISSSKPFIYKADEGGFAVDFWGEHKGQTSPYKPGAKGSIKTWGIIHRL
;
A
#
# COMPACT_ATOMS: atom_id res chain seq x y z
N MET A 1 12.51 14.83 0.94
CA MET A 1 11.20 14.46 1.53
C MET A 1 10.73 13.17 0.87
N ALA A 2 10.11 12.24 1.61
CA ALA A 2 9.62 10.97 1.07
C ALA A 2 8.08 10.81 1.14
N TRP A 3 7.34 11.79 1.67
CA TRP A 3 5.88 11.81 1.65
C TRP A 3 5.35 12.68 0.51
N PHE A 4 4.29 12.21 -0.14
CA PHE A 4 3.69 12.83 -1.32
C PHE A 4 2.16 12.87 -1.19
N SER A 5 1.56 14.02 -1.50
CA SER A 5 0.10 14.16 -1.57
C SER A 5 -0.37 13.84 -2.99
N ARG A 6 -1.42 13.02 -3.11
CA ARG A 6 -1.97 12.58 -4.39
C ARG A 6 -3.47 12.77 -4.42
N PHE A 7 -3.94 13.52 -5.40
CA PHE A 7 -5.36 13.77 -5.61
C PHE A 7 -5.90 12.84 -6.66
N THR A 8 -6.97 12.11 -6.35
CA THR A 8 -7.61 11.21 -7.32
C THR A 8 -8.72 11.93 -8.08
N ARG A 9 -9.11 11.39 -9.24
CA ARG A 9 -10.31 11.81 -9.99
C ARG A 9 -11.62 11.77 -9.19
N PHE A 10 -11.62 11.15 -8.01
CA PHE A 10 -12.76 11.11 -7.09
C PHE A 10 -12.73 12.23 -6.05
N GLY A 11 -11.84 13.22 -6.17
CA GLY A 11 -11.72 14.32 -5.20
C GLY A 11 -11.21 13.86 -3.83
N ASP A 12 -10.49 12.73 -3.77
CA ASP A 12 -9.85 12.23 -2.55
C ASP A 12 -8.37 12.59 -2.50
N VAL A 13 -7.82 12.64 -1.29
CA VAL A 13 -6.42 12.96 -1.03
C VAL A 13 -5.73 11.81 -0.29
N HIS A 14 -4.72 11.25 -0.94
CA HIS A 14 -3.93 10.15 -0.43
C HIS A 14 -2.51 10.64 -0.13
N LEU A 15 -2.01 10.27 1.04
CA LEU A 15 -0.60 10.46 1.37
C LEU A 15 0.14 9.15 1.09
N VAL A 16 1.14 9.24 0.21
CA VAL A 16 1.96 8.12 -0.26
C VAL A 16 3.39 8.33 0.21
N PHE A 17 4.01 7.27 0.75
CA PHE A 17 5.40 7.30 1.17
C PHE A 17 6.26 6.57 0.14
N GLY A 18 7.23 7.27 -0.46
CA GLY A 18 8.19 6.69 -1.37
C GLY A 18 9.26 5.87 -0.62
N GLN A 19 9.46 4.61 -0.98
CA GLN A 19 10.44 3.71 -0.36
C GLN A 19 11.84 4.33 -0.40
N GLU A 20 12.56 4.37 0.71
CA GLU A 20 13.83 5.10 0.79
C GLU A 20 15.03 4.30 0.24
N ALA A 21 14.93 2.98 0.26
CA ALA A 21 15.94 2.03 -0.23
C ALA A 21 15.30 0.98 -1.16
N ASN A 22 16.12 0.29 -1.97
CA ASN A 22 15.62 -0.58 -3.06
C ASN A 22 14.69 -1.72 -2.59
N MET A 23 14.88 -2.24 -1.38
CA MET A 23 14.12 -3.38 -0.85
C MET A 23 13.18 -3.00 0.30
N SER A 24 12.81 -1.71 0.41
CA SER A 24 12.06 -1.15 1.56
C SER A 24 10.56 -0.90 1.31
N CYS A 25 9.98 -1.37 0.20
CA CYS A 25 8.55 -1.18 -0.11
C CYS A 25 7.59 -1.65 1.00
N GLY A 26 7.93 -2.73 1.70
CA GLY A 26 7.12 -3.20 2.84
C GLY A 26 7.19 -2.28 4.06
N ILE A 27 8.36 -1.69 4.36
CA ILE A 27 8.52 -0.69 5.42
C ILE A 27 7.74 0.58 5.08
N ALA A 28 7.84 1.04 3.83
CA ALA A 28 7.07 2.17 3.32
C ALA A 28 5.55 1.91 3.43
N SER A 29 5.11 0.69 3.14
CA SER A 29 3.71 0.28 3.29
C SER A 29 3.24 0.31 4.75
N VAL A 30 4.07 -0.15 5.69
CA VAL A 30 3.78 -0.04 7.14
C VAL A 30 3.62 1.43 7.55
N LEU A 31 4.56 2.29 7.16
CA LEU A 31 4.50 3.74 7.43
C LEU A 31 3.19 4.35 6.92
N MET A 32 2.81 4.04 5.67
CA MET A 32 1.56 4.50 5.08
C MET A 32 0.33 4.02 5.86
N CYS A 33 0.26 2.74 6.22
CA CYS A 33 -0.86 2.21 7.00
C CYS A 33 -1.01 2.90 8.36
N VAL A 34 0.10 3.04 9.11
CA VAL A 34 0.05 3.67 10.43
C VAL A 34 -0.36 5.14 10.33
N PHE A 35 0.24 5.88 9.40
CA PHE A 35 -0.11 7.28 9.17
C PHE A 35 -1.61 7.42 8.84
N LYS A 36 -2.12 6.62 7.91
CA LYS A 36 -3.52 6.70 7.45
C LYS A 36 -4.52 6.40 8.57
N ILE A 37 -4.21 5.47 9.47
CA ILE A 37 -5.05 5.13 10.62
C ILE A 37 -5.03 6.24 11.67
N ASN A 38 -3.88 6.86 11.88
CA ASN A 38 -3.68 7.88 12.91
C ASN A 38 -3.87 9.32 12.40
N LYS A 39 -4.33 9.50 11.14
CA LYS A 39 -4.44 10.79 10.43
C LYS A 39 -5.24 11.86 11.19
N ILE A 40 -6.20 11.47 12.02
CA ILE A 40 -7.04 12.37 12.83
C ILE A 40 -6.51 12.64 14.26
N LYS A 41 -5.37 12.05 14.63
CA LYS A 41 -4.62 12.36 15.87
C LYS A 41 -3.13 12.63 15.55
N PRO A 42 -2.81 13.60 14.68
CA PRO A 42 -1.42 13.97 14.40
C PRO A 42 -0.79 14.60 15.64
N GLY A 43 0.33 14.04 16.11
CA GLY A 43 1.09 14.55 17.27
C GLY A 43 1.36 13.54 18.39
N VAL A 44 0.79 12.33 18.34
CA VAL A 44 1.10 11.27 19.32
C VAL A 44 1.60 9.99 18.65
N ASP A 45 1.04 9.58 17.50
CA ASP A 45 1.34 8.28 16.86
C ASP A 45 1.36 8.29 15.30
N ALA A 46 1.15 9.45 14.65
CA ALA A 46 0.88 9.48 13.20
C ALA A 46 2.12 9.41 12.31
N VAL A 47 3.29 9.84 12.82
CA VAL A 47 4.55 9.80 12.08
C VAL A 47 5.57 9.10 12.97
N HIS A 48 5.63 7.78 12.87
CA HIS A 48 6.77 7.07 13.46
C HIS A 48 8.04 7.48 12.72
N VAL A 49 9.12 7.71 13.46
CA VAL A 49 10.42 7.96 12.84
C VAL A 49 10.78 6.70 12.06
N ASN A 50 11.09 6.83 10.76
CA ASN A 50 11.40 5.69 9.89
C ASN A 50 12.34 4.67 10.59
N LYS A 51 13.33 5.19 11.33
CA LYS A 51 14.29 4.41 12.12
C LYS A 51 13.65 3.43 13.11
N ASP A 52 12.60 3.85 13.83
CA ASP A 52 11.93 2.99 14.82
C ASP A 52 11.28 1.77 14.15
N ILE A 53 10.75 1.95 12.94
CA ILE A 53 10.16 0.86 12.15
C ILE A 53 11.24 -0.06 11.58
N TYR A 54 12.37 0.48 11.11
CA TYR A 54 13.53 -0.33 10.69
C TYR A 54 14.08 -1.16 11.87
N ASP A 55 14.15 -0.58 13.06
CA ASP A 55 14.60 -1.27 14.27
C ASP A 55 13.58 -2.31 14.74
N ALA A 56 12.28 -2.00 14.69
CA ALA A 56 11.21 -2.96 14.98
C ALA A 56 11.24 -4.14 14.01
N TYR A 57 11.45 -3.89 12.72
CA TYR A 57 11.57 -4.94 11.72
C TYR A 57 12.83 -5.79 11.96
N SER A 58 13.97 -5.16 12.24
CA SER A 58 15.22 -5.87 12.58
C SER A 58 15.02 -6.84 13.75
N LYS A 59 14.35 -6.38 14.82
CA LYS A 59 13.98 -7.23 15.96
C LYS A 59 13.06 -8.37 15.54
N ALA A 60 12.04 -8.09 14.74
CA ALA A 60 11.09 -9.11 14.26
C ALA A 60 11.74 -10.17 13.36
N SER A 61 12.76 -9.80 12.57
CA SER A 61 13.52 -10.70 11.69
C SER A 61 14.69 -11.42 12.37
N GLY A 62 14.97 -11.13 13.66
CA GLY A 62 16.07 -11.74 14.40
C GLY A 62 17.47 -11.28 13.96
N GLY A 63 17.60 -10.12 13.32
CA GLY A 63 18.87 -9.63 12.78
C GLY A 63 18.82 -8.19 12.29
N LYS A 64 19.97 -7.62 11.93
CA LYS A 64 20.02 -6.25 11.40
C LYS A 64 19.48 -6.21 9.97
N TYR A 65 18.31 -5.62 9.80
CA TYR A 65 17.69 -5.47 8.48
C TYR A 65 18.53 -4.54 7.59
N GLN A 66 18.75 -4.95 6.34
CA GLN A 66 19.55 -4.23 5.34
C GLN A 66 18.67 -3.89 4.13
N PRO A 67 17.99 -2.73 4.15
CA PRO A 67 16.95 -2.40 3.17
C PRO A 67 17.48 -2.15 1.75
N GLU A 68 18.79 -2.09 1.56
CA GLU A 68 19.40 -2.04 0.23
C GLU A 68 19.52 -3.42 -0.44
N LYS A 69 19.42 -4.50 0.34
CA LYS A 69 19.75 -5.87 -0.12
C LYS A 69 18.67 -6.90 0.15
N VAL A 70 17.92 -6.72 1.23
CA VAL A 70 16.97 -7.73 1.73
C VAL A 70 15.57 -7.14 1.73
N GLY A 71 14.63 -7.89 1.13
CA GLY A 71 13.21 -7.55 1.15
C GLY A 71 12.57 -7.78 2.53
N THR A 72 11.28 -7.50 2.62
CA THR A 72 10.51 -7.75 3.84
C THR A 72 9.62 -8.97 3.70
N HIS A 73 9.30 -9.62 4.84
CA HIS A 73 8.45 -10.82 4.90
C HIS A 73 7.14 -10.49 5.63
N PRO A 74 5.99 -11.04 5.19
CA PRO A 74 4.68 -10.65 5.72
C PRO A 74 4.53 -10.87 7.22
N THR A 75 5.04 -11.99 7.75
CA THR A 75 4.94 -12.30 9.18
C THR A 75 5.71 -11.29 10.03
N HIS A 76 6.87 -10.82 9.58
CA HIS A 76 7.65 -9.79 10.28
C HIS A 76 6.96 -8.42 10.19
N LEU A 77 6.39 -8.07 9.02
CA LEU A 77 5.59 -6.84 8.87
C LEU A 77 4.37 -6.84 9.80
N VAL A 78 3.68 -7.97 9.95
CA VAL A 78 2.57 -8.13 10.90
C VAL A 78 3.06 -7.91 12.34
N THR A 79 4.19 -8.49 12.73
CA THR A 79 4.79 -8.27 14.06
C THR A 79 5.08 -6.78 14.29
N VAL A 80 5.65 -6.10 13.29
CA VAL A 80 5.91 -4.65 13.37
C VAL A 80 4.62 -3.87 13.53
N LEU A 81 3.62 -4.07 12.66
CA LEU A 81 2.34 -3.35 12.74
C LEU A 81 1.65 -3.53 14.10
N ASN A 82 1.66 -4.74 14.64
CA ASN A 82 1.11 -5.04 15.97
C ASN A 82 1.86 -4.37 17.13
N SER A 83 3.11 -3.95 16.93
CA SER A 83 3.85 -3.17 17.93
C SER A 83 3.54 -1.66 17.91
N LEU A 84 2.95 -1.15 16.83
CA LEU A 84 2.75 0.29 16.58
C LEU A 84 1.39 0.84 17.05
N LYS A 85 0.67 0.10 17.93
CA LYS A 85 -0.64 0.50 18.49
C LYS A 85 -1.69 0.93 17.46
N CYS A 86 -1.59 0.47 16.21
CA CYS A 86 -2.48 0.85 15.10
C CYS A 86 -3.57 -0.21 14.79
N GLY A 87 -3.97 -0.98 15.80
CA GLY A 87 -4.90 -2.10 15.70
C GLY A 87 -4.20 -3.47 15.70
N LYS A 88 -4.99 -4.53 15.59
CA LYS A 88 -4.50 -5.91 15.51
C LYS A 88 -4.45 -6.34 14.05
N TRP A 89 -3.28 -6.75 13.60
CA TRP A 89 -2.98 -7.11 12.23
C TRP A 89 -2.71 -8.61 12.09
N THR A 90 -3.07 -9.14 10.93
CA THR A 90 -2.79 -10.50 10.52
C THR A 90 -2.35 -10.53 9.06
N TRP A 91 -1.74 -11.64 8.66
CA TRP A 91 -1.46 -11.94 7.28
C TRP A 91 -2.29 -13.13 6.84
N THR A 92 -2.83 -13.04 5.63
CA THR A 92 -3.53 -14.16 5.03
C THR A 92 -3.07 -14.34 3.59
N ASN A 93 -2.84 -15.59 3.23
CA ASN A 93 -2.71 -15.94 1.82
C ASN A 93 -4.07 -15.71 1.13
N ALA A 94 -4.03 -15.25 -0.11
CA ALA A 94 -5.19 -15.10 -0.97
C ALA A 94 -4.81 -15.58 -2.36
N SER A 95 -5.64 -16.43 -2.96
CA SER A 95 -5.47 -16.78 -4.37
C SER A 95 -5.80 -15.56 -5.24
N ALA A 96 -5.20 -15.49 -6.44
CA ALA A 96 -5.47 -14.40 -7.38
C ALA A 96 -6.96 -14.23 -7.69
N ALA A 97 -7.71 -15.35 -7.74
CA ALA A 97 -9.16 -15.36 -7.99
C ALA A 97 -9.97 -14.76 -6.83
N ALA A 98 -9.56 -14.99 -5.57
CA ALA A 98 -10.26 -14.48 -4.39
C ALA A 98 -9.79 -13.09 -3.95
N ALA A 99 -8.64 -12.63 -4.45
CA ALA A 99 -7.99 -11.41 -4.02
C ALA A 99 -8.87 -10.16 -4.15
N SER A 100 -9.56 -9.97 -5.29
CA SER A 100 -10.42 -8.79 -5.48
C SER A 100 -11.54 -8.71 -4.46
N LYS A 101 -12.27 -9.82 -4.28
CA LYS A 101 -13.35 -9.88 -3.29
C LYS A 101 -12.82 -9.58 -1.89
N LYS A 102 -11.68 -10.17 -1.54
CA LYS A 102 -11.06 -9.97 -0.23
C LYS A 102 -10.59 -8.53 0.00
N ILE A 103 -10.01 -7.88 -1.01
CA ILE A 103 -9.66 -6.45 -0.95
C ILE A 103 -10.92 -5.61 -0.71
N ILE A 104 -11.98 -5.85 -1.48
CA ILE A 104 -13.26 -5.12 -1.34
C ILE A 104 -13.84 -5.31 0.06
N ASP A 105 -13.90 -6.54 0.55
CA ASP A 105 -14.47 -6.88 1.86
C ASP A 105 -13.65 -6.27 3.02
N LEU A 106 -12.32 -6.28 2.91
CA LEU A 106 -11.43 -5.76 3.96
C LEU A 106 -11.36 -4.24 3.97
N VAL A 107 -11.20 -3.60 2.81
CA VAL A 107 -11.07 -2.14 2.73
C VAL A 107 -12.42 -1.46 2.93
N GLY A 108 -13.50 -2.09 2.47
CA GLY A 108 -14.83 -1.51 2.42
C GLY A 108 -15.02 -0.56 1.25
N VAL A 109 -16.25 -0.48 0.74
CA VAL A 109 -16.60 0.42 -0.37
C VAL A 109 -17.13 1.74 0.18
N THR A 110 -16.46 2.83 -0.17
CA THR A 110 -16.98 4.18 0.08
C THR A 110 -17.80 4.63 -1.12
N ALA A 111 -19.08 4.91 -0.88
CA ALA A 111 -19.96 5.53 -1.86
C ALA A 111 -19.70 7.04 -1.91
N ALA A 112 -19.76 7.61 -3.12
CA ALA A 112 -19.58 9.03 -3.44
C ALA A 112 -18.12 9.54 -3.50
N PRO A 113 -17.82 10.49 -4.42
CA PRO A 113 -16.58 11.25 -4.45
C PRO A 113 -16.37 12.11 -3.18
N GLY A 114 -15.12 12.46 -2.88
CA GLY A 114 -14.72 13.34 -1.79
C GLY A 114 -13.67 12.74 -0.85
N PRO A 115 -13.15 13.53 0.09
CA PRO A 115 -12.10 13.11 0.99
C PRO A 115 -12.55 11.98 1.92
N THR A 116 -11.75 10.93 2.03
CA THR A 116 -12.00 9.83 2.97
C THR A 116 -11.24 10.06 4.27
N LEU A 117 -11.96 10.26 5.37
CA LEU A 117 -11.37 10.54 6.69
C LEU A 117 -10.99 9.27 7.46
N THR A 118 -11.84 8.25 7.38
CA THR A 118 -11.62 6.96 8.05
C THR A 118 -11.40 5.90 6.98
N VAL A 119 -10.27 5.21 7.06
CA VAL A 119 -9.89 4.18 6.10
C VAL A 119 -9.55 2.87 6.82
N ASN A 120 -9.72 1.75 6.11
CA ASN A 120 -9.22 0.45 6.53
C ASN A 120 -8.13 -0.05 5.58
N PRO A 121 -6.92 0.52 5.65
CA PRO A 121 -5.89 0.22 4.68
C PRO A 121 -5.39 -1.22 4.86
N ILE A 122 -5.08 -1.85 3.74
CA ILE A 122 -4.44 -3.16 3.69
C ILE A 122 -3.11 -3.04 2.93
N ILE A 123 -2.18 -3.94 3.23
CA ILE A 123 -0.96 -4.10 2.44
C ILE A 123 -1.13 -5.33 1.57
N ILE A 124 -0.95 -5.17 0.25
CA ILE A 124 -1.00 -6.25 -0.72
C ILE A 124 0.41 -6.64 -1.13
N GLY A 125 0.69 -7.94 -1.17
CA GLY A 125 1.90 -8.50 -1.73
C GLY A 125 1.67 -8.95 -3.17
N VAL A 126 2.29 -8.24 -4.11
CA VAL A 126 2.18 -8.49 -5.55
C VAL A 126 3.35 -9.35 -6.00
N ASP A 127 3.04 -10.52 -6.54
CA ASP A 127 3.99 -11.35 -7.30
C ASP A 127 4.02 -10.83 -8.75
N TRP A 128 5.17 -10.29 -9.18
CA TRP A 128 5.33 -9.79 -10.55
C TRP A 128 5.40 -10.93 -11.55
N ASP A 129 4.78 -10.76 -12.72
CA ASP A 129 4.85 -11.76 -13.80
C ASP A 129 6.30 -11.94 -14.32
N SER A 130 7.13 -10.90 -14.23
CA SER A 130 8.56 -10.96 -14.57
C SER A 130 9.44 -11.56 -13.46
N GLY A 131 8.85 -12.01 -12.36
CA GLY A 131 9.56 -12.44 -11.16
C GLY A 131 9.87 -11.29 -10.21
N GLY A 132 10.06 -11.64 -8.94
CA GLY A 132 10.17 -10.70 -7.83
C GLY A 132 8.82 -10.39 -7.18
N ALA A 133 8.87 -9.58 -6.13
CA ALA A 133 7.70 -9.25 -5.33
C ALA A 133 7.70 -7.78 -4.94
N HIS A 134 6.51 -7.25 -4.70
CA HIS A 134 6.32 -5.86 -4.31
C HIS A 134 5.22 -5.70 -3.27
N TRP A 135 5.38 -4.73 -2.38
CA TRP A 135 4.36 -4.37 -1.40
C TRP A 135 3.77 -3.01 -1.75
N ALA A 136 2.45 -2.95 -1.83
CA ALA A 136 1.71 -1.71 -2.02
C ALA A 136 0.54 -1.63 -1.03
N VAL A 137 -0.02 -0.44 -0.85
CA VAL A 137 -1.14 -0.21 0.07
C VAL A 137 -2.41 0.06 -0.71
N VAL A 138 -3.49 -0.68 -0.42
CA VAL A 138 -4.83 -0.28 -0.84
C VAL A 138 -5.50 0.39 0.34
N ASP A 139 -5.80 1.68 0.22
CA ASP A 139 -6.37 2.46 1.32
C ASP A 139 -7.84 2.79 1.16
N THR A 140 -8.33 2.86 -0.08
CA THR A 140 -9.75 3.07 -0.38
C THR A 140 -10.22 2.19 -1.53
N VAL A 141 -11.45 1.70 -1.45
CA VAL A 141 -12.21 1.22 -2.60
C VAL A 141 -13.41 2.16 -2.78
N ARG A 142 -13.52 2.76 -3.95
CA ARG A 142 -14.55 3.75 -4.30
C ARG A 142 -15.58 3.15 -5.24
N GLY A 143 -16.86 3.25 -4.90
CA GLY A 143 -17.95 2.98 -5.83
C GLY A 143 -18.29 4.22 -6.66
N PHE A 144 -18.27 4.11 -7.99
CA PHE A 144 -18.60 5.19 -8.92
C PHE A 144 -19.30 4.65 -10.17
N PHE A 145 -20.53 5.11 -10.44
CA PHE A 145 -21.38 4.66 -11.54
C PHE A 145 -21.50 3.12 -11.67
N GLY A 146 -21.68 2.42 -10.54
CA GLY A 146 -21.85 0.96 -10.52
C GLY A 146 -20.54 0.16 -10.65
N THR A 147 -19.40 0.84 -10.80
CA THR A 147 -18.07 0.23 -10.84
C THR A 147 -17.30 0.55 -9.58
N ASN A 148 -16.54 -0.42 -9.05
CA ASN A 148 -15.64 -0.20 -7.93
C ASN A 148 -14.22 0.05 -8.43
N TYR A 149 -13.52 0.97 -7.77
CA TYR A 149 -12.13 1.30 -8.06
C TYR A 149 -11.29 1.21 -6.80
N ALA A 150 -10.21 0.43 -6.84
CA ALA A 150 -9.21 0.39 -5.78
C ALA A 150 -8.18 1.51 -6.01
N THR A 151 -7.89 2.28 -4.97
CA THR A 151 -6.76 3.21 -4.96
C THR A 151 -5.56 2.51 -4.33
N ILE A 152 -4.52 2.27 -5.12
CA ILE A 152 -3.29 1.61 -4.71
C ILE A 152 -2.22 2.69 -4.55
N CYS A 153 -1.75 2.91 -3.32
CA CYS A 153 -0.60 3.74 -2.99
C CYS A 153 0.68 2.91 -3.18
N ASP A 154 1.44 3.20 -4.22
CA ASP A 154 2.67 2.48 -4.55
C ASP A 154 3.89 3.22 -3.98
N PRO A 155 4.67 2.59 -3.09
CA PRO A 155 5.86 3.22 -2.53
C PRO A 155 7.03 3.30 -3.52
N TRP A 156 7.03 2.57 -4.63
CA TRP A 156 8.16 2.55 -5.55
C TRP A 156 8.25 3.84 -6.39
N ASP A 157 7.13 4.28 -6.96
CA ASP A 157 7.03 5.56 -7.69
C ASP A 157 6.44 6.71 -6.85
N ALA A 158 6.05 6.41 -5.60
CA ALA A 158 5.40 7.32 -4.69
C ALA A 158 4.13 7.96 -5.28
N ASN A 159 3.32 7.15 -5.97
CA ASN A 159 2.10 7.56 -6.63
C ASN A 159 0.87 6.73 -6.21
N VAL A 160 -0.29 7.12 -6.74
CA VAL A 160 -1.53 6.35 -6.63
C VAL A 160 -1.94 5.79 -7.99
N HIS A 161 -2.33 4.52 -8.00
CA HIS A 161 -2.91 3.83 -9.15
C HIS A 161 -4.39 3.59 -8.87
N ILE A 162 -5.26 4.03 -9.78
CA ILE A 162 -6.70 3.85 -9.65
C ILE A 162 -7.10 2.78 -10.65
N GLN A 163 -7.41 1.59 -10.15
CA GLN A 163 -7.75 0.46 -10.98
C GLN A 163 -9.17 0.00 -10.71
N GLU A 164 -9.89 -0.37 -11.77
CA GLU A 164 -11.17 -1.08 -11.62
C GLU A 164 -10.94 -2.37 -10.82
N ILE A 165 -11.83 -2.64 -9.88
CA ILE A 165 -11.84 -3.86 -9.09
C ILE A 165 -13.25 -4.45 -9.07
N SER A 166 -13.36 -5.76 -9.26
CA SER A 166 -14.63 -6.48 -9.21
C SER A 166 -14.49 -7.74 -8.39
N SER A 167 -15.47 -8.04 -7.55
CA SER A 167 -15.51 -9.29 -6.78
C SER A 167 -15.57 -10.55 -7.65
N SER A 168 -15.94 -10.41 -8.93
CA SER A 168 -16.03 -11.53 -9.89
C SER A 168 -14.80 -11.71 -10.78
N LYS A 169 -13.81 -10.81 -10.71
CA LYS A 169 -12.60 -10.86 -11.54
C LYS A 169 -11.35 -10.97 -10.67
N PRO A 170 -10.31 -11.73 -11.07
CA PRO A 170 -9.03 -11.74 -10.36
C PRO A 170 -8.42 -10.34 -10.25
N PHE A 171 -7.73 -10.07 -9.14
CA PHE A 171 -7.02 -8.81 -8.98
C PHE A 171 -5.69 -8.88 -9.74
N ILE A 172 -5.50 -7.96 -10.67
CA ILE A 172 -4.23 -7.77 -11.39
C ILE A 172 -3.76 -6.35 -11.08
N TYR A 173 -2.59 -6.25 -10.45
CA TYR A 173 -1.93 -4.97 -10.28
C TYR A 173 -1.18 -4.62 -11.55
N LYS A 174 -1.43 -3.45 -12.13
CA LYS A 174 -0.74 -2.93 -13.31
C LYS A 174 -0.10 -1.60 -12.92
N ALA A 175 1.22 -1.62 -12.82
CA ALA A 175 1.97 -0.47 -12.33
C ALA A 175 2.05 0.67 -13.35
N ASP A 176 1.83 0.36 -14.63
CA ASP A 176 1.83 1.33 -15.72
C ASP A 176 0.46 1.99 -15.96
N GLU A 177 -0.63 1.40 -15.47
CA GLU A 177 -1.96 2.01 -15.47
C GLU A 177 -2.09 2.98 -14.29
N GLY A 178 -1.45 4.14 -14.42
CA GLY A 178 -1.60 5.26 -13.48
C GLY A 178 -3.03 5.80 -13.51
N GLY A 179 -3.66 5.91 -12.33
CA GLY A 179 -4.88 6.70 -12.21
C GLY A 179 -4.58 8.18 -12.46
N PHE A 180 -5.57 8.96 -12.90
CA PHE A 180 -5.43 10.42 -12.95
C PHE A 180 -5.11 10.93 -11.54
N ALA A 181 -3.83 11.27 -11.32
CA ALA A 181 -3.28 11.79 -10.08
C ALA A 181 -2.72 13.19 -10.34
N VAL A 182 -3.28 14.19 -9.68
CA VAL A 182 -2.73 15.55 -9.71
C VAL A 182 -1.81 15.71 -8.51
N ASP A 183 -0.55 16.06 -8.76
CA ASP A 183 0.41 16.48 -7.76
C ASP A 183 0.39 18.01 -7.68
N PHE A 184 0.27 18.57 -6.47
CA PHE A 184 0.36 20.00 -6.26
C PHE A 184 1.74 20.41 -5.70
N TRP A 185 2.58 19.47 -5.23
CA TRP A 185 3.82 19.76 -4.52
C TRP A 185 4.87 18.63 -4.63
N GLY A 186 5.87 18.83 -5.49
CA GLY A 186 7.13 18.07 -5.46
C GLY A 186 7.48 17.33 -6.76
N GLU A 187 8.77 17.09 -6.96
CA GLU A 187 9.26 16.18 -8.00
C GLU A 187 8.84 14.74 -7.67
N HIS A 188 8.34 13.99 -8.65
CA HIS A 188 8.05 12.56 -8.47
C HIS A 188 9.32 11.79 -8.13
N LYS A 189 9.23 10.81 -7.21
CA LYS A 189 10.26 9.78 -7.09
C LYS A 189 10.15 8.82 -8.29
N GLY A 190 10.51 9.29 -9.48
CA GLY A 190 10.44 8.50 -10.71
C GLY A 190 10.00 9.25 -11.97
N GLN A 191 10.84 10.16 -12.49
CA GLN A 191 10.91 10.38 -13.95
C GLN A 191 11.63 9.22 -14.68
N THR A 192 12.14 8.24 -13.94
CA THR A 192 12.46 6.91 -14.44
C THR A 192 11.26 6.03 -14.13
N SER A 193 10.55 5.55 -15.15
CA SER A 193 9.58 4.46 -15.01
C SER A 193 10.27 3.29 -14.29
N PRO A 194 10.02 3.05 -12.98
CA PRO A 194 10.76 2.01 -12.26
C PRO A 194 10.31 0.62 -12.70
N TYR A 195 9.16 0.55 -13.37
CA TYR A 195 8.59 -0.63 -13.98
C TYR A 195 8.81 -0.59 -15.49
N LYS A 196 8.94 -1.75 -16.11
CA LYS A 196 8.89 -1.83 -17.57
C LYS A 196 7.45 -1.51 -18.02
N PRO A 197 7.25 -0.87 -19.19
CA PRO A 197 5.92 -0.77 -19.79
C PRO A 197 5.22 -2.14 -19.82
N GLY A 198 3.96 -2.22 -19.39
CA GLY A 198 3.22 -3.46 -19.24
C GLY A 198 3.49 -4.23 -17.94
N ALA A 199 4.20 -3.65 -16.97
CA ALA A 199 4.48 -4.30 -15.69
C ALA A 199 3.20 -4.60 -14.92
N LYS A 200 2.94 -5.89 -14.74
CA LYS A 200 1.77 -6.40 -14.04
C LYS A 200 2.11 -7.56 -13.13
N GLY A 201 1.30 -7.72 -12.10
CA GLY A 201 1.43 -8.79 -11.13
C GLY A 201 0.10 -9.15 -10.50
N SER A 202 0.13 -10.16 -9.64
CA SER A 202 -1.06 -10.71 -9.00
C SER A 202 -0.76 -11.07 -7.55
N ILE A 203 -1.79 -11.12 -6.72
CA ILE A 203 -1.65 -11.56 -5.33
C ILE A 203 -1.68 -13.09 -5.32
N LYS A 204 -0.56 -13.71 -4.98
CA LYS A 204 -0.42 -15.17 -4.88
C LYS A 204 0.32 -15.55 -3.59
N THR A 205 1.65 -15.52 -3.61
CA THR A 205 2.51 -16.05 -2.54
C THR A 205 2.52 -15.13 -1.33
N TRP A 206 2.60 -13.82 -1.59
CA TRP A 206 2.82 -12.80 -0.56
C TRP A 206 1.54 -12.34 0.12
N GLY A 207 0.37 -12.61 -0.46
CA GLY A 207 -0.94 -12.48 0.17
C GLY A 207 -1.33 -11.04 0.55
N ILE A 208 -2.13 -10.92 1.61
CA ILE A 208 -2.68 -9.65 2.08
C ILE A 208 -2.46 -9.53 3.60
N ILE A 209 -1.90 -8.41 4.03
CA ILE A 209 -1.80 -8.02 5.44
C ILE A 209 -2.94 -7.04 5.73
N HIS A 210 -3.73 -7.33 6.76
CA HIS A 210 -4.92 -6.55 7.10
C HIS A 210 -5.21 -6.57 8.59
N ARG A 211 -6.05 -5.62 9.03
CA ARG A 211 -6.57 -5.60 10.40
C ARG A 211 -7.66 -6.65 10.62
N LEU A 212 -7.77 -7.13 11.86
CA LEU A 212 -8.85 -8.00 12.36
C LEU A 212 -10.06 -7.20 12.81
#